data_AF-A0A8J2LC92-F1
#
_entry.id   AF-A0A8J2LC92-F1
#
_cell.length_a   1.000
_cell.length_b   1.000
_cell.length_c   1.000
_cell.angle_alpha   90.00
_cell.angle_beta   90.00
_cell.angle_gamma   90.00
#
_symmetry.space_group_name_H-M   'P 1'
#
loop_
_entity.id
_entity.type
_entity.pdbx_description
1 polymer ?
#
loop_
_entity_poly.entity_id
_entity_poly.type
_entity_poly.pdbx_seq_one_letter_code
_entity_poly.pdbx_strand_id
1 'polypeptide(L)'
;MPISQRDVIGDPSEAAILRTSQLFLGNMDLYRKNYPKAFEIPFNSTNKYQVSIHHAEDENSHFLLTMKGAPERILEFCETIYIDGEERDLTEHWRKH
;
A
#
# COMPACT_ATOMS: atom_id res chain seq x y z
N MET A 1 -11.63 -20.33 12.15
CA MET A 1 -12.59 -19.30 11.71
C MET A 1 -12.29 -18.86 10.28
N PRO A 2 -13.31 -18.80 9.40
CA PRO A 2 -13.20 -18.23 8.06
C PRO A 2 -12.63 -16.80 8.07
N ILE A 3 -11.85 -16.40 7.06
CA ILE A 3 -11.20 -15.08 6.99
C ILE A 3 -12.21 -13.93 7.06
N SER A 4 -13.40 -14.10 6.49
CA SER A 4 -14.49 -13.11 6.50
C SER A 4 -15.08 -12.84 7.89
N GLN A 5 -14.91 -13.77 8.85
CA GLN A 5 -15.53 -13.73 10.18
C GLN A 5 -14.51 -13.45 11.31
N ARG A 6 -13.22 -13.27 10.99
CA ARG A 6 -12.21 -12.92 11.99
C ARG A 6 -12.36 -11.47 12.42
N ASP A 7 -12.14 -11.16 13.68
CA ASP A 7 -12.06 -9.76 14.12
C ASP A 7 -10.79 -9.12 13.55
N VAL A 8 -10.94 -7.90 13.03
CA VAL A 8 -9.83 -7.08 12.52
C VAL A 8 -9.92 -5.73 13.20
N ILE A 9 -8.80 -5.29 13.76
CA ILE A 9 -8.66 -3.98 14.39
C ILE A 9 -8.14 -3.01 13.33
N GLY A 10 -8.86 -1.91 13.09
CA GLY A 10 -8.54 -0.92 12.08
C GLY A 10 -9.80 -0.28 11.51
N ASP A 11 -9.63 0.65 10.58
CA ASP A 11 -10.77 1.23 9.86
C ASP A 11 -11.37 0.22 8.85
N PRO A 12 -12.63 0.43 8.42
CA PRO A 12 -13.30 -0.49 7.51
C PRO A 12 -12.55 -0.74 6.19
N SER A 13 -11.87 0.27 5.64
CA SER A 13 -11.13 0.16 4.39
C SER A 13 -9.86 -0.66 4.58
N GLU A 14 -9.10 -0.42 5.65
CA GLU A 14 -7.94 -1.24 6.03
C GLU A 14 -8.33 -2.70 6.29
N ALA A 15 -9.44 -2.93 6.98
CA ALA A 15 -9.94 -4.27 7.24
C ALA A 15 -10.33 -4.99 5.95
N ALA A 16 -10.97 -4.29 5.01
CA ALA A 16 -11.32 -4.86 3.70
C ALA A 16 -10.08 -5.24 2.89
N ILE A 17 -9.08 -4.37 2.83
CA ILE A 17 -7.81 -4.64 2.15
C ILE A 17 -7.10 -5.83 2.80
N LEU A 18 -6.94 -5.84 4.14
CA LEU A 18 -6.25 -6.92 4.84
C LEU A 18 -6.91 -8.29 4.61
N ARG A 19 -8.23 -8.36 4.68
CA ARG A 19 -8.97 -9.60 4.40
C ARG A 19 -8.79 -10.06 2.96
N THR A 20 -8.82 -9.12 2.02
CA THR A 20 -8.67 -9.41 0.59
C THR A 20 -7.27 -9.91 0.29
N SER A 21 -6.23 -9.22 0.78
CA SER A 21 -4.84 -9.68 0.68
C SER A 21 -4.65 -11.05 1.32
N GLN A 22 -5.26 -11.32 2.49
CA GLN A 22 -5.19 -12.63 3.14
C GLN A 22 -5.85 -13.75 2.33
N LEU A 23 -6.89 -13.44 1.54
CA LEU A 23 -7.56 -14.40 0.66
C LEU A 23 -6.70 -14.75 -0.57
N PHE A 24 -6.04 -13.75 -1.18
CA PHE A 24 -5.28 -13.95 -2.43
C PHE A 24 -3.82 -14.33 -2.21
N LEU A 25 -3.15 -13.74 -1.21
CA LEU A 25 -1.72 -13.88 -0.94
C LEU A 25 -1.40 -14.85 0.20
N GLY A 26 -2.42 -15.29 0.94
CA GLY A 26 -2.23 -16.20 2.08
C GLY A 26 -1.86 -15.44 3.35
N ASN A 27 -0.85 -15.89 4.09
CA ASN A 27 -0.58 -15.44 5.46
C ASN A 27 0.03 -14.03 5.54
N MET A 28 -0.80 -13.03 5.87
CA MET A 28 -0.37 -11.63 5.97
C MET A 28 0.53 -11.34 7.18
N ASP A 29 0.45 -12.12 8.25
CA ASP A 29 1.35 -11.96 9.40
C ASP A 29 2.77 -12.35 9.04
N LEU A 30 2.93 -13.44 8.27
CA LEU A 30 4.23 -13.84 7.72
C LEU A 30 4.72 -12.81 6.71
N TYR A 31 3.84 -12.33 5.82
CA TYR A 31 4.19 -11.30 4.85
C TYR A 31 4.76 -10.05 5.53
N ARG A 32 4.08 -9.56 6.59
CA ARG A 32 4.55 -8.40 7.38
C ARG A 32 5.85 -8.65 8.13
N LYS A 33 6.15 -9.90 8.51
CA LYS A 33 7.45 -10.26 9.10
C LYS A 33 8.60 -10.20 8.09
N ASN A 34 8.33 -10.55 6.82
CA ASN A 34 9.33 -10.48 5.76
C ASN A 34 9.63 -9.03 5.32
N TYR A 35 8.69 -8.11 5.52
CA TYR A 35 8.85 -6.67 5.25
C TYR A 35 8.65 -5.84 6.53
N PRO A 36 9.57 -5.92 7.50
CA PRO A 36 9.38 -5.26 8.78
C PRO A 36 9.34 -3.75 8.61
N LYS A 37 8.34 -3.12 9.26
CA LYS A 37 8.09 -1.69 9.19
C LYS A 37 9.14 -0.93 10.01
N ALA A 38 9.90 -0.08 9.35
CA ALA A 38 10.92 0.77 9.97
C ALA A 38 10.31 2.09 10.48
N PHE A 39 9.34 2.64 9.75
CA PHE A 39 8.71 3.92 10.08
C PHE A 39 7.30 4.02 9.49
N GLU A 40 6.44 4.82 10.12
CA GLU A 40 5.15 5.21 9.54
C GLU A 40 4.73 6.63 9.90
N ILE A 41 4.00 7.24 8.97
CA ILE A 41 3.17 8.41 9.20
C ILE A 41 1.72 7.93 9.11
N PRO A 42 0.97 7.90 10.22
CA PRO A 42 -0.42 7.46 10.20
C PRO A 42 -1.29 8.43 9.38
N PHE A 43 -2.44 7.95 8.92
CA PHE A 43 -3.39 8.78 8.19
C PHE A 43 -3.80 10.00 9.01
N ASN A 44 -3.78 11.18 8.40
CA ASN A 44 -4.38 12.39 8.97
C ASN A 44 -5.32 13.06 7.96
N SER A 45 -6.36 13.73 8.45
CA SER A 45 -7.41 14.34 7.61
C SER A 45 -6.92 15.57 6.84
N THR A 46 -5.81 16.18 7.27
CA THR A 46 -5.21 17.35 6.62
C THR A 46 -4.46 16.99 5.35
N ASN A 47 -3.62 15.95 5.42
CA ASN A 47 -2.75 15.47 4.35
C ASN A 47 -3.43 14.41 3.48
N LYS A 48 -4.43 13.69 4.04
CA LYS A 48 -5.24 12.67 3.38
C LYS A 48 -4.45 11.48 2.81
N TYR A 49 -3.29 11.18 3.39
CA TYR A 49 -2.50 9.99 3.07
C TYR A 49 -1.85 9.40 4.32
N GLN A 50 -1.43 8.14 4.20
CA GLN A 50 -0.61 7.38 5.14
C GLN A 50 0.64 6.89 4.40
N VAL A 51 1.80 6.96 5.04
CA VAL A 51 3.08 6.47 4.50
C VAL A 51 3.68 5.45 5.46
N SER A 52 4.28 4.41 4.92
CA SER A 52 5.12 3.48 5.69
C SER A 52 6.38 3.12 4.94
N ILE A 53 7.48 2.99 5.67
CA ILE A 53 8.77 2.52 5.16
C ILE A 53 9.03 1.15 5.76
N HIS A 54 9.41 0.21 4.90
CA HIS A 54 9.69 -1.18 5.25
C HIS A 54 11.11 -1.54 4.85
N HIS A 55 11.75 -2.44 5.59
CA HIS A 55 12.93 -3.10 5.06
C HIS A 55 12.52 -4.04 3.94
N ALA A 56 13.25 -4.00 2.84
CA ALA A 56 13.09 -4.90 1.71
C ALA A 56 14.49 -5.32 1.24
N GLU A 57 14.66 -6.60 0.95
CA GLU A 57 15.87 -7.12 0.30
C GLU A 57 15.63 -7.11 -1.20
N ASP A 58 15.75 -5.93 -1.81
CA ASP A 58 15.78 -5.77 -3.26
C ASP A 58 17.21 -5.47 -3.71
N GLU A 59 17.57 -5.84 -4.94
CA GLU A 59 18.92 -5.68 -5.49
C GLU A 59 19.38 -4.21 -5.51
N ASN A 60 18.42 -3.27 -5.55
CA ASN A 60 18.67 -1.85 -5.71
C ASN A 60 18.32 -0.98 -4.48
N SER A 61 17.64 -1.52 -3.47
CA SER A 61 17.23 -0.75 -2.29
C SER A 61 17.04 -1.63 -1.06
N HIS A 62 17.48 -1.13 0.10
CA HIS A 62 17.24 -1.73 1.41
C HIS A 62 15.88 -1.36 2.01
N PHE A 63 15.19 -0.39 1.40
CA PHE A 63 13.95 0.17 1.91
C PHE A 63 12.88 0.28 0.82
N LEU A 64 11.67 -0.11 1.19
CA LEU A 64 10.47 0.05 0.40
C LEU A 64 9.55 1.08 1.06
N LEU A 65 9.28 2.19 0.37
CA LEU A 65 8.26 3.16 0.77
C LEU A 65 6.92 2.78 0.13
N THR A 66 5.87 2.74 0.95
CA THR A 66 4.49 2.54 0.50
C THR A 66 3.61 3.69 0.98
N MET A 67 2.67 4.12 0.14
CA MET A 67 1.74 5.20 0.47
C MET A 67 0.32 4.81 0.04
N LYS A 68 -0.68 5.13 0.88
CA LYS A 68 -2.11 5.02 0.54
C LYS A 68 -2.86 6.27 0.98
N GLY A 69 -3.88 6.68 0.24
CA GLY A 69 -4.61 7.92 0.53
C GLY A 69 -5.69 8.24 -0.48
N ALA A 70 -6.18 9.47 -0.45
CA ALA A 70 -7.12 9.97 -1.44
C ALA A 70 -6.48 9.94 -2.84
N PRO A 71 -7.14 9.41 -3.89
CA PRO A 71 -6.54 9.20 -5.20
C PRO A 71 -5.88 10.47 -5.77
N GLU A 72 -6.55 11.61 -5.66
CA GLU A 72 -6.06 12.90 -6.14
C GLU A 72 -4.74 13.31 -5.46
N ARG A 73 -4.57 12.96 -4.17
CA ARG A 73 -3.35 13.28 -3.42
C ARG A 73 -2.21 12.34 -3.76
N ILE A 74 -2.50 11.06 -3.98
CA ILE A 74 -1.45 10.10 -4.35
C ILE A 74 -0.92 10.42 -5.76
N LEU A 75 -1.79 10.74 -6.71
CA LEU A 75 -1.40 11.08 -8.07
C LEU A 75 -0.50 12.33 -8.15
N GLU A 76 -0.64 13.29 -7.22
CA GLU A 76 0.24 14.45 -7.13
C GLU A 76 1.72 14.08 -6.84
N PHE A 77 1.97 12.94 -6.18
CA PHE A 77 3.33 12.48 -5.83
C PHE A 77 3.94 11.52 -6.85
N CYS A 78 3.17 11.05 -7.84
CA CYS A 78 3.64 10.05 -8.80
C CYS A 78 4.11 10.70 -10.11
N GLU A 79 5.28 10.28 -10.58
CA GLU A 79 5.81 10.61 -11.91
C GLU A 79 5.60 9.47 -12.91
N THR A 80 5.55 8.22 -12.42
CA THR A 80 5.38 7.00 -13.21
C THR A 80 4.15 6.20 -12.78
N ILE A 81 3.74 5.25 -13.62
CA ILE A 81 2.65 4.30 -13.43
C ILE A 81 3.11 2.90 -13.84
N TYR A 82 2.68 1.89 -13.10
CA TYR A 82 2.98 0.49 -13.39
C TYR A 82 1.79 -0.21 -14.05
N ILE A 83 1.94 -0.65 -15.29
CA ILE A 83 0.89 -1.29 -16.09
C ILE A 83 1.47 -2.53 -16.75
N ASP A 84 0.79 -3.67 -16.62
CA ASP A 84 1.14 -4.95 -17.26
C ASP A 84 2.58 -5.42 -17.06
N GLY A 85 3.16 -5.11 -15.89
CA GLY A 85 4.53 -5.51 -15.55
C GLY A 85 5.61 -4.50 -15.92
N GLU A 86 5.24 -3.33 -16.47
CA GLU A 86 6.17 -2.30 -16.91
C GLU A 86 5.88 -0.95 -16.25
N GLU A 87 6.95 -0.25 -15.88
CA GLU A 87 6.90 1.14 -15.44
C GLU A 87 6.88 2.08 -16.65
N ARG A 88 5.98 3.07 -16.64
CA ARG A 88 5.75 4.03 -17.72
C ARG A 88 5.54 5.43 -17.15
N ASP A 89 5.79 6.46 -17.94
CA ASP A 89 5.53 7.84 -17.51
C ASP A 89 4.03 8.08 -17.27
N LEU A 90 3.70 8.74 -16.15
CA LEU A 90 2.34 9.13 -15.81
C LEU A 90 1.94 10.39 -16.61
N THR A 91 1.45 10.17 -17.83
CA THR A 91 0.97 11.23 -18.72
C THR A 91 -0.38 11.83 -18.27
N GLU A 92 -0.70 13.04 -18.78
CA GLU A 92 -1.99 13.73 -18.55
C GLU A 92 -3.22 12.90 -18.92
N HIS A 93 -3.10 11.97 -19.88
CA HIS A 93 -4.18 11.06 -20.24
C HIS A 93 -4.61 10.19 -19.04
N TRP A 94 -3.63 9.72 -18.26
CA TRP A 94 -3.85 8.90 -17.07
C TRP A 94 -4.35 9.71 -15.87
N ARG A 95 -4.04 11.02 -15.81
CA ARG A 95 -4.40 11.89 -14.67
C ARG A 95 -5.86 12.36 -14.69
N LYS A 96 -6.58 12.23 -15.81
CA LYS A 96 -7.92 12.81 -16.02
C LYS A 96 -9.10 11.84 -15.85
N HIS A 97 -8.86 10.61 -15.39
CA HIS A 97 -9.87 9.58 -15.14
C HIS A 97 -9.92 9.22 -13.65
#